data_AF-A0A3B0YB77-F1
#
_entry.id   AF-A0A3B0YB77-F1
#
_cell.length_a   1.000
_cell.length_b   1.000
_cell.length_c   1.000
_cell.angle_alpha   90.00
_cell.angle_beta   90.00
_cell.angle_gamma   90.00
#
_symmetry.space_group_name_H-M   'P 1'
#
loop_
_entity.id
_entity.type
_entity.pdbx_description
1 polymer ?
#
loop_
_entity_poly.entity_id
_entity_poly.type
_entity_poly.pdbx_seq_one_letter_code
_entity_poly.pdbx_strand_id
1 'polypeptide(L)'
;MILSDIRHYLEARGQATLADIALHFDADPDAVRGMLEVWIRKGRLHRHRATAACGSSCHQCDPAATEIYVWGAGTDATQVTEKAENPSYGSHVAFVRPINCTGERMMRDYGNIPKIDWQDDKPTQVRIKAQLLHEEPLVLQLPDGFQLDLDTQACGCEGGPDMSLGCQPQAVFTALAEANNLPALVEIGEKAEEAGQVVDVDRSGQRLIIHD
;
A
#
# COMPACT_ATOMS: atom_id res chain seq x y z
N MET A 1 -11.95 -2.62 -13.71
CA MET A 1 -13.17 -2.57 -12.87
C MET A 1 -13.11 -1.22 -12.17
N ILE A 2 -14.24 -0.54 -11.94
CA ILE A 2 -14.26 0.91 -11.68
C ILE A 2 -13.29 1.42 -10.61
N LEU A 3 -13.00 0.62 -9.56
CA LEU A 3 -11.99 0.96 -8.55
C LEU A 3 -10.56 0.97 -9.12
N SER A 4 -10.14 -0.10 -9.79
CA SER A 4 -8.83 -0.14 -10.47
C SER A 4 -8.69 1.01 -11.47
N ASP A 5 -9.79 1.38 -12.14
CA ASP A 5 -9.82 2.46 -13.13
C ASP A 5 -9.69 3.85 -12.47
N ILE A 6 -10.39 4.10 -11.34
CA ILE A 6 -10.23 5.30 -10.50
C ILE A 6 -8.81 5.43 -9.98
N ARG A 7 -8.23 4.32 -9.51
CA ARG A 7 -6.86 4.29 -9.06
C ARG A 7 -5.88 4.69 -10.17
N HIS A 8 -5.97 4.06 -11.35
CA HIS A 8 -5.11 4.42 -12.48
C HIS A 8 -5.27 5.88 -12.90
N TYR A 9 -6.49 6.42 -12.86
CA TYR A 9 -6.75 7.83 -13.12
C TYR A 9 -6.02 8.74 -12.12
N LEU A 10 -6.03 8.40 -10.83
CA LEU A 10 -5.34 9.15 -9.78
C LEU A 10 -3.81 9.01 -9.86
N GLU A 11 -3.31 7.81 -10.13
CA GLU A 11 -1.88 7.55 -10.34
C GLU A 11 -1.33 8.35 -11.54
N ALA A 12 -2.09 8.41 -12.64
CA ALA A 12 -1.69 9.14 -13.84
C ALA A 12 -1.68 10.67 -13.65
N ARG A 13 -2.57 11.20 -12.79
CA ARG A 13 -2.71 12.64 -12.53
C ARG A 13 -1.95 13.13 -11.29
N GLY A 14 -1.57 12.24 -10.38
CA GLY A 14 -0.99 12.54 -9.08
C GLY A 14 -2.00 13.05 -8.04
N GLN A 15 -2.87 13.99 -8.44
CA GLN A 15 -3.95 14.52 -7.62
C GLN A 15 -5.19 14.89 -8.45
N ALA A 16 -6.38 14.81 -7.85
CA ALA A 16 -7.64 15.25 -8.47
C ALA A 16 -8.67 15.68 -7.42
N THR A 17 -9.60 16.56 -7.80
CA THR A 17 -10.73 16.90 -6.91
C THR A 17 -11.79 15.80 -6.94
N LEU A 18 -12.63 15.70 -5.90
CA LEU A 18 -13.77 14.76 -5.91
C LEU A 18 -14.68 14.99 -7.12
N ALA A 19 -14.94 16.26 -7.45
CA ALA A 19 -15.74 16.65 -8.60
C ALA A 19 -15.13 16.17 -9.92
N ASP A 20 -13.80 16.29 -10.10
CA ASP A 20 -13.13 15.81 -11.30
C ASP A 20 -13.19 14.29 -11.45
N ILE A 21 -13.09 13.57 -10.33
CA ILE A 21 -13.20 12.10 -10.33
C ILE A 21 -14.64 11.70 -10.68
N ALA A 22 -15.62 12.29 -9.98
CA ALA A 22 -17.04 12.04 -10.21
C ALA A 22 -17.46 12.31 -11.67
N LEU A 23 -17.00 13.43 -12.23
CA LEU A 23 -17.26 13.80 -13.63
C LEU A 23 -16.62 12.83 -14.62
N HIS A 24 -15.39 12.35 -14.34
CA HIS A 24 -14.70 11.45 -15.24
C HIS A 24 -15.35 10.06 -15.31
N PHE A 25 -15.87 9.57 -14.19
CA PHE A 25 -16.47 8.24 -14.07
C PHE A 25 -18.00 8.24 -14.18
N ASP A 26 -18.63 9.39 -14.45
CA ASP A 26 -20.08 9.58 -14.50
C ASP A 26 -20.80 8.97 -13.28
N ALA A 27 -20.27 9.30 -12.10
CA ALA A 27 -20.69 8.72 -10.82
C ALA A 27 -21.04 9.81 -9.81
N ASP A 28 -21.92 9.48 -8.86
CA ASP A 28 -22.28 10.39 -7.78
C ASP A 28 -21.05 10.68 -6.87
N PRO A 29 -20.78 11.95 -6.50
CA PRO A 29 -19.64 12.31 -5.66
C PRO A 29 -19.60 11.57 -4.31
N ASP A 30 -20.75 11.31 -3.68
CA ASP A 30 -20.79 10.58 -2.41
C ASP A 30 -20.48 9.09 -2.62
N ALA A 31 -20.92 8.51 -3.74
CA ALA A 31 -20.55 7.15 -4.12
C ALA A 31 -19.03 7.02 -4.39
N VAL A 32 -18.45 7.97 -5.13
CA VAL A 32 -17.00 8.03 -5.37
C VAL A 32 -16.25 8.21 -4.06
N ARG A 33 -16.72 9.09 -3.16
CA ARG A 33 -16.10 9.25 -1.84
C ARG A 33 -16.08 7.94 -1.06
N GLY A 34 -17.19 7.18 -1.07
CA GLY A 34 -17.26 5.86 -0.45
C GLY A 34 -16.30 4.84 -1.07
N MET A 35 -16.09 4.90 -2.38
CA MET A 35 -15.09 4.06 -3.08
C MET A 35 -13.66 4.42 -2.69
N LEU A 36 -13.34 5.71 -2.59
CA LEU A 36 -12.01 6.21 -2.25
C LEU A 36 -11.62 5.89 -0.78
N GLU A 37 -12.58 5.80 0.13
CA GLU A 37 -12.37 5.43 1.53
C GLU A 37 -11.62 4.09 1.71
N VAL A 38 -11.73 3.17 0.75
CA VAL A 38 -10.97 1.91 0.77
C VAL A 38 -9.47 2.18 0.79
N TRP A 39 -8.97 3.06 -0.08
CA TRP A 39 -7.54 3.37 -0.13
C TRP A 39 -7.09 4.39 0.91
N ILE A 40 -8.01 5.22 1.42
CA ILE A 40 -7.73 6.11 2.57
C ILE A 40 -7.45 5.28 3.82
N ARG A 41 -8.27 4.25 4.09
CA ARG A 41 -8.06 3.32 5.21
C ARG A 41 -6.75 2.55 5.08
N LYS A 42 -6.37 2.17 3.86
CA LYS A 42 -5.07 1.55 3.56
C LYS A 42 -3.90 2.54 3.59
N GLY A 43 -4.14 3.84 3.83
CA GLY A 43 -3.09 4.87 3.90
C GLY A 43 -2.42 5.19 2.55
N ARG A 44 -3.03 4.82 1.43
CA ARG A 44 -2.49 5.02 0.06
C ARG A 44 -3.00 6.29 -0.62
N LEU A 45 -4.17 6.73 -0.19
CA LEU A 45 -4.83 7.92 -0.69
C LEU A 45 -5.05 8.90 0.45
N HIS A 46 -4.63 10.15 0.24
CA HIS A 46 -4.78 11.21 1.22
C HIS A 46 -5.79 12.24 0.75
N ARG A 47 -6.75 12.57 1.62
CA ARG A 47 -7.73 13.62 1.40
C ARG A 47 -7.22 14.93 1.99
N HIS A 48 -7.00 15.91 1.14
CA HIS A 48 -6.70 17.29 1.51
C HIS A 48 -7.91 18.18 1.25
N ARG A 49 -8.05 19.26 2.04
CA ARG A 49 -8.99 20.34 1.74
C ARG A 49 -8.21 21.56 1.29
N ALA A 50 -8.59 22.13 0.14
CA ALA A 50 -7.93 23.31 -0.42
C ALA A 50 -8.13 24.59 0.44
N THR A 51 -8.95 24.53 1.50
CA THR A 51 -9.44 25.71 2.23
C THR A 51 -8.50 26.29 3.28
N ALA A 52 -7.20 25.95 3.29
CA ALA A 52 -6.25 26.58 4.23
C ALA A 52 -6.20 28.14 4.10
N ALA A 53 -6.62 28.69 2.95
CA ALA A 53 -6.64 30.13 2.67
C ALA A 53 -8.05 30.77 2.64
N CYS A 54 -9.13 30.00 2.80
CA CYS A 54 -10.50 30.54 2.79
C CYS A 54 -10.93 30.84 4.23
N GLY A 55 -11.17 32.12 4.55
CA GLY A 55 -11.66 32.53 5.86
C GLY A 55 -12.91 31.74 6.25
N SER A 56 -13.00 31.31 7.51
CA SER A 56 -13.92 30.28 8.02
C SER A 56 -15.42 30.66 8.02
N SER A 57 -15.82 31.67 7.25
CA SER A 57 -17.17 32.24 7.23
C SER A 57 -17.91 32.10 5.90
N CYS A 58 -17.30 31.53 4.85
CA CYS A 58 -17.96 31.35 3.55
C CYS A 58 -18.38 29.89 3.33
N HIS A 59 -19.68 29.61 3.24
CA HIS A 59 -20.25 28.29 2.93
C HIS A 59 -20.62 28.12 1.44
N GLN A 60 -20.08 28.96 0.54
CA GLN A 60 -20.48 28.96 -0.87
C GLN A 60 -19.68 28.00 -1.76
N CYS A 61 -18.58 27.43 -1.27
CA CYS A 61 -17.79 26.49 -2.04
C CYS A 61 -18.44 25.11 -2.04
N ASP A 62 -18.55 24.50 -3.22
CA ASP A 62 -18.92 23.09 -3.35
C ASP A 62 -17.87 22.22 -2.63
N PRO A 63 -18.27 21.39 -1.64
CA PRO A 63 -17.36 20.47 -0.97
C PRO A 63 -16.65 19.53 -1.95
N ALA A 64 -17.30 19.09 -3.03
CA ALA A 64 -16.69 18.20 -4.01
C ALA A 64 -15.57 18.89 -4.83
N ALA A 65 -15.65 20.22 -4.99
CA ALA A 65 -14.63 21.01 -5.68
C ALA A 65 -13.44 21.39 -4.77
N THR A 66 -13.58 21.23 -3.45
CA THR A 66 -12.54 21.62 -2.45
C THR A 66 -11.85 20.43 -1.79
N GLU A 67 -12.41 19.23 -1.93
CA GLU A 67 -11.81 17.96 -1.55
C GLU A 67 -10.84 17.48 -2.64
N ILE A 68 -9.54 17.49 -2.34
CA ILE A 68 -8.47 17.03 -3.22
C ILE A 68 -7.98 15.68 -2.71
N TYR A 69 -7.86 14.72 -3.61
CA TYR A 69 -7.32 13.39 -3.35
C TYR A 69 -5.95 13.26 -4.01
N VAL A 70 -4.95 12.86 -3.24
CA VAL A 70 -3.56 12.68 -3.67
C VAL A 70 -3.15 11.23 -3.44
N TRP A 71 -2.53 10.62 -4.46
CA TRP A 71 -2.02 9.25 -4.39
C TRP A 71 -0.55 9.22 -3.97
N GLY A 72 -0.20 8.42 -2.95
CA GLY A 72 1.19 8.22 -2.51
C GLY A 72 1.34 8.17 -1.00
N ALA A 73 2.48 7.65 -0.51
CA ALA A 73 2.81 7.67 0.92
C ALA A 73 2.92 9.13 1.38
N GLY A 74 2.03 9.54 2.29
CA GLY A 74 1.87 10.92 2.74
C GLY A 74 3.20 11.62 2.97
N THR A 75 3.63 12.43 2.01
CA THR A 75 4.62 13.45 2.26
C THR A 75 3.86 14.63 2.84
N ASP A 76 4.00 14.77 4.16
CA ASP A 76 3.44 15.86 4.94
C ASP A 76 3.69 17.18 4.21
N ALA A 77 2.61 17.91 3.93
CA ALA A 77 2.68 19.22 3.33
C ALA A 77 3.26 20.22 4.35
N THR A 78 4.46 20.76 4.10
CA THR A 78 5.09 21.91 4.79
C THR A 78 6.37 22.28 3.99
N GLN A 79 6.62 23.41 3.32
CA GLN A 79 5.98 24.72 3.14
C GLN A 79 6.49 25.37 1.85
N VAL A 80 5.67 26.22 1.22
CA VAL A 80 6.17 27.36 0.45
C VAL A 80 6.19 28.57 1.39
N THR A 81 7.38 29.08 1.73
CA THR A 81 7.57 30.49 2.12
C THR A 81 8.94 30.99 1.68
N GLU A 82 8.92 32.22 1.19
CA GLU A 82 10.03 33.04 0.72
C GLU A 82 11.18 33.26 1.72
N LYS A 83 12.37 33.52 1.15
CA LYS A 83 13.54 34.28 1.65
C LYS A 83 13.63 34.62 3.16
N ALA A 84 14.71 34.16 3.81
CA ALA A 84 15.59 34.98 4.66
C ALA A 84 16.87 34.21 5.03
N GLU A 85 17.91 34.97 5.38
CA GLU A 85 19.31 34.60 5.52
C GLU A 85 19.68 33.43 6.46
N ASN A 86 20.82 32.82 6.14
CA ASN A 86 21.66 31.99 7.02
C ASN A 86 22.10 32.81 8.26
N PRO A 87 22.07 32.24 9.48
CA PRO A 87 23.35 31.77 10.03
C PRO A 87 23.29 30.56 10.99
N SER A 88 24.34 29.74 10.90
CA SER A 88 25.14 29.19 12.02
C SER A 88 24.50 28.29 13.11
N TYR A 89 24.93 27.02 13.07
CA TYR A 89 25.27 26.11 14.19
C TYR A 89 24.37 26.06 15.44
N GLY A 90 23.77 24.89 15.68
CA GLY A 90 23.22 24.50 16.98
C GLY A 90 22.66 23.08 16.97
N SER A 91 23.47 22.13 17.41
CA SER A 91 23.11 20.73 17.68
C SER A 91 21.90 20.63 18.60
N HIS A 92 20.82 19.99 18.15
CA HIS A 92 19.91 19.20 18.99
C HIS A 92 19.17 18.17 18.13
N VAL A 93 19.60 16.92 18.24
CA VAL A 93 18.92 15.75 17.69
C VAL A 93 17.61 15.59 18.47
N ALA A 94 16.47 15.80 17.81
CA ALA A 94 15.17 15.55 18.38
C ALA A 94 14.99 14.04 18.58
N PHE A 95 15.02 13.63 19.84
CA PHE A 95 14.71 12.28 20.29
C PHE A 95 13.22 12.01 20.01
N VAL A 96 12.93 11.36 18.88
CA VAL A 96 11.59 10.86 18.58
C VAL A 96 11.29 9.79 19.62
N ARG A 97 10.24 10.02 20.42
CA ARG A 97 9.81 9.09 21.47
C ARG A 97 9.41 7.76 20.82
N PRO A 98 9.84 6.60 21.33
CA PRO A 98 9.39 5.31 20.82
C PRO A 98 7.88 5.19 21.02
N ILE A 99 7.16 4.92 19.94
CA ILE A 99 5.76 4.49 20.01
C ILE A 99 5.77 3.15 20.74
N ASN A 100 5.11 3.11 21.90
CA ASN A 100 4.99 1.91 22.71
C ASN A 100 3.97 0.96 22.05
N CYS A 101 4.41 0.21 21.04
CA CYS A 101 3.62 -0.84 20.38
C CYS A 101 3.67 -2.14 21.20
N THR A 102 3.21 -2.12 22.45
CA THR A 102 2.88 -3.34 23.20
C THR A 102 1.47 -3.77 22.85
N GLY A 103 1.24 -4.03 21.56
CA GLY A 103 0.06 -4.77 21.10
C GLY A 103 0.52 -6.18 20.77
N GLU A 104 0.12 -7.16 21.57
CA GLU A 104 0.07 -8.56 21.12
C GLU A 104 -0.79 -8.55 19.84
N ARG A 105 -0.14 -8.54 18.68
CA ARG A 105 -0.77 -8.52 17.37
C ARG A 105 -1.56 -9.83 17.29
N MET A 106 -2.88 -9.75 17.45
CA MET A 106 -3.77 -10.90 17.25
C MET A 106 -3.34 -11.60 15.95
N MET A 107 -2.95 -12.86 16.08
CA MET A 107 -2.68 -13.74 14.94
C MET A 107 -3.89 -13.64 14.01
N ARG A 108 -3.70 -13.04 12.83
CA ARG A 108 -4.77 -12.88 11.85
C ARG A 108 -5.28 -14.28 11.48
N ASP A 109 -6.60 -14.47 11.47
CA ASP A 109 -7.20 -15.74 11.06
C ASP A 109 -7.13 -15.86 9.54
N TYR A 110 -6.21 -16.69 9.06
CA TYR A 110 -6.01 -16.95 7.64
C TYR A 110 -6.87 -18.12 7.12
N GLY A 111 -7.76 -18.69 7.93
CA GLY A 111 -8.50 -19.92 7.63
C GLY A 111 -9.41 -19.84 6.39
N ASN A 112 -9.95 -18.66 6.09
CA ASN A 112 -10.87 -18.42 4.98
C ASN A 112 -10.23 -17.77 3.75
N ILE A 113 -8.91 -17.55 3.76
CA ILE A 113 -8.19 -16.95 2.63
C ILE A 113 -7.99 -18.00 1.53
N PRO A 114 -8.25 -17.69 0.25
CA PRO A 114 -8.06 -18.62 -0.85
C PRO A 114 -6.60 -19.07 -0.95
N LYS A 115 -6.41 -20.38 -1.11
CA LYS A 115 -5.10 -21.03 -1.20
C LYS A 115 -4.77 -21.36 -2.65
N ILE A 116 -3.54 -21.05 -3.06
CA ILE A 116 -2.98 -21.38 -4.36
C ILE A 116 -1.65 -22.10 -4.13
N ASP A 117 -1.48 -23.26 -4.75
CA ASP A 117 -0.20 -23.96 -4.72
C ASP A 117 0.71 -23.38 -5.80
N TRP A 118 1.91 -22.94 -5.41
CA TRP A 118 2.89 -22.36 -6.33
C TRP A 118 3.40 -23.41 -7.31
N GLN A 119 3.41 -23.02 -8.58
CA GLN A 119 4.02 -23.75 -9.67
C GLN A 119 4.58 -22.69 -10.64
N ASP A 120 5.76 -22.95 -11.20
CA ASP A 120 6.39 -22.06 -12.19
C ASP A 120 5.80 -22.29 -13.59
N ASP A 121 4.50 -22.04 -13.71
CA ASP A 121 3.74 -22.16 -14.95
C ASP A 121 2.82 -20.95 -15.16
N LYS A 122 2.49 -20.69 -16.43
CA LYS A 122 1.64 -19.55 -16.81
C LYS A 122 0.25 -19.58 -16.15
N PRO A 123 -0.52 -20.69 -16.18
CA PRO A 123 -1.81 -20.76 -15.47
C PRO A 123 -1.76 -20.32 -14.02
N THR A 124 -0.78 -20.80 -13.24
CA THR A 124 -0.63 -20.45 -11.83
C THR A 124 -0.32 -18.97 -11.66
N GLN A 125 0.62 -18.43 -12.44
CA GLN A 125 0.95 -17.00 -12.43
C GLN A 125 -0.24 -16.10 -12.81
N VAL A 126 -1.03 -16.49 -13.82
CA VAL A 126 -2.23 -15.75 -14.25
C VAL A 126 -3.28 -15.72 -13.13
N ARG A 127 -3.49 -16.84 -12.43
CA ARG A 127 -4.44 -16.91 -11.32
C ARG A 127 -4.01 -16.02 -10.15
N ILE A 128 -2.73 -16.04 -9.78
CA ILE A 128 -2.18 -15.18 -8.72
C ILE A 128 -2.34 -13.71 -9.11
N LYS A 129 -1.91 -13.32 -10.31
CA LYS A 129 -2.00 -11.93 -10.79
C LYS A 129 -3.45 -11.44 -10.87
N ALA A 130 -4.39 -12.29 -11.27
CA ALA A 130 -5.81 -11.94 -11.27
C ALA A 130 -6.32 -11.62 -9.85
N GLN A 131 -5.97 -12.44 -8.86
CA GLN A 131 -6.32 -12.22 -7.46
C GLN A 131 -5.77 -10.89 -6.93
N LEU A 132 -4.49 -10.61 -7.22
CA LEU A 132 -3.83 -9.35 -6.85
C LEU A 132 -4.45 -8.14 -7.54
N LEU A 133 -4.81 -8.26 -8.82
CA LEU A 133 -5.49 -7.20 -9.57
C LEU A 133 -6.84 -6.83 -8.96
N HIS A 134 -7.53 -7.81 -8.37
CA HIS A 134 -8.78 -7.62 -7.65
C HIS A 134 -8.59 -7.21 -6.18
N GLU A 135 -7.33 -6.98 -5.74
CA GLU A 135 -6.98 -6.65 -4.35
C GLU A 135 -7.51 -7.68 -3.33
N GLU A 136 -7.64 -8.94 -3.74
CA GLU A 136 -8.15 -10.01 -2.88
C GLU A 136 -6.98 -10.74 -2.17
N PRO A 137 -7.10 -11.04 -0.86
CA PRO A 137 -6.06 -11.73 -0.13
C PRO A 137 -5.88 -13.15 -0.64
N LEU A 138 -4.66 -13.69 -0.58
CA LEU A 138 -4.37 -15.07 -0.98
C LEU A 138 -3.22 -15.67 -0.16
N VAL A 139 -3.28 -16.99 0.03
CA VAL A 139 -2.17 -17.77 0.58
C VAL A 139 -1.51 -18.54 -0.55
N LEU A 140 -0.22 -18.28 -0.77
CA LEU A 140 0.60 -19.03 -1.71
C LEU A 140 1.33 -20.14 -0.95
N GLN A 141 0.91 -21.39 -1.18
CA GLN A 141 1.61 -22.55 -0.64
C GLN A 141 2.83 -22.86 -1.49
N LEU A 142 3.99 -22.97 -0.86
CA LEU A 142 5.26 -23.18 -1.54
C LEU A 142 5.66 -24.66 -1.45
N PRO A 143 6.34 -25.21 -2.46
CA PRO A 143 6.81 -26.59 -2.42
C PRO A 143 7.87 -26.78 -1.32
N ASP A 144 8.05 -28.04 -0.92
CA ASP A 144 9.11 -28.43 0.00
C ASP A 144 10.49 -28.03 -0.55
N GLY A 145 11.35 -27.51 0.32
CA GLY A 145 12.69 -27.07 -0.05
C GLY A 145 12.76 -25.69 -0.72
N PHE A 146 11.63 -25.02 -0.93
CA PHE A 146 11.62 -23.61 -1.33
C PHE A 146 12.25 -22.74 -0.23
N GLN A 147 13.22 -21.91 -0.60
CA GLN A 147 13.96 -21.05 0.33
C GLN A 147 13.11 -19.83 0.71
N LEU A 148 12.90 -19.64 2.01
CA LEU A 148 12.15 -18.53 2.61
C LEU A 148 13.00 -17.63 3.51
N ASP A 149 14.31 -17.87 3.53
CA ASP A 149 15.26 -17.03 4.24
C ASP A 149 15.46 -15.72 3.48
N LEU A 150 15.27 -14.61 4.19
CA LEU A 150 15.35 -13.27 3.64
C LEU A 150 15.84 -12.31 4.71
N ASP A 151 16.50 -11.24 4.28
CA ASP A 151 16.87 -10.14 5.16
C ASP A 151 15.59 -9.37 5.54
N THR A 152 15.13 -9.58 6.77
CA THR A 152 13.89 -8.98 7.28
C THR A 152 13.96 -7.47 7.32
N GLN A 153 15.14 -6.89 7.54
CA GLN A 153 15.31 -5.44 7.55
C GLN A 153 15.27 -4.87 6.14
N ALA A 154 15.95 -5.51 5.18
CA ALA A 154 15.91 -5.10 3.78
C ALA A 154 14.50 -5.22 3.17
N CYS A 155 13.71 -6.20 3.62
CA CYS A 155 12.34 -6.41 3.17
C CYS A 155 11.29 -5.59 3.95
N GLY A 156 11.70 -4.78 4.93
CA GLY A 156 10.79 -3.97 5.75
C GLY A 156 9.82 -4.81 6.61
N CYS A 157 10.18 -6.06 6.92
CA CYS A 157 9.36 -6.95 7.72
C CYS A 157 9.45 -6.61 9.21
N GLU A 158 8.36 -6.88 9.93
CA GLU A 158 8.34 -7.00 11.39
C GLU A 158 8.25 -8.48 11.80
N GLY A 159 8.42 -8.79 13.09
CA GLY A 159 8.17 -10.14 13.61
C GLY A 159 9.43 -10.94 13.93
N GLY A 160 9.32 -12.26 13.86
CA GLY A 160 10.29 -13.21 14.39
C GLY A 160 10.81 -14.21 13.34
N PRO A 161 11.63 -15.20 13.78
CA PRO A 161 12.28 -16.15 12.87
C PRO A 161 11.29 -17.03 12.10
N ASP A 162 10.16 -17.40 12.70
CA ASP A 162 9.17 -18.28 12.04
C ASP A 162 8.15 -17.51 11.19
N MET A 163 7.81 -16.29 11.62
CA MET A 163 6.76 -15.47 11.01
C MET A 163 7.27 -14.04 10.84
N SER A 164 7.44 -13.61 9.59
CA SER A 164 7.70 -12.21 9.23
C SER A 164 6.41 -11.58 8.77
N LEU A 165 6.10 -10.38 9.24
CA LEU A 165 4.81 -9.73 9.06
C LEU A 165 4.95 -8.38 8.36
N GLY A 166 3.98 -8.04 7.52
CA GLY A 166 3.86 -6.73 6.90
C GLY A 166 5.06 -6.35 6.01
N CYS A 167 5.70 -7.33 5.39
CA CYS A 167 6.85 -7.10 4.53
C CYS A 167 6.45 -6.38 3.23
N GLN A 168 7.40 -5.65 2.64
CA GLN A 168 7.24 -5.02 1.33
C GLN A 168 7.21 -6.09 0.21
N PRO A 169 6.13 -6.19 -0.58
CA PRO A 169 6.01 -7.22 -1.61
C PRO A 169 7.16 -7.26 -2.60
N GLN A 170 7.54 -6.11 -3.18
CA GLN A 170 8.60 -6.09 -4.20
C GLN A 170 9.92 -6.65 -3.66
N ALA A 171 10.29 -6.27 -2.44
CA ALA A 171 11.53 -6.69 -1.80
C ALA A 171 11.53 -8.19 -1.50
N VAL A 172 10.45 -8.71 -0.91
CA VAL A 172 10.31 -10.14 -0.59
C VAL A 172 10.37 -10.99 -1.86
N PHE A 173 9.53 -10.69 -2.85
CA PHE A 173 9.44 -11.52 -4.05
C PHE A 173 10.74 -11.46 -4.89
N THR A 174 11.46 -10.34 -4.87
CA THR A 174 12.79 -10.25 -5.50
C THR A 174 13.81 -11.14 -4.79
N ALA A 175 13.89 -11.08 -3.46
CA ALA A 175 14.79 -11.93 -2.69
C ALA A 175 14.48 -13.43 -2.89
N LEU A 176 13.19 -13.79 -2.88
CA LEU A 176 12.77 -15.18 -3.12
C LEU A 176 13.03 -15.64 -4.55
N ALA A 177 12.87 -14.76 -5.55
CA ALA A 177 13.21 -15.06 -6.94
C ALA A 177 14.68 -15.42 -7.10
N GLU A 178 15.58 -14.64 -6.47
CA GLU A 178 17.02 -14.89 -6.50
C GLU A 178 17.39 -16.18 -5.76
N ALA A 179 16.89 -16.36 -4.54
CA ALA A 179 17.18 -17.52 -3.69
C ALA A 179 16.73 -18.86 -4.34
N ASN A 180 15.62 -18.83 -5.08
CA ASN A 180 15.03 -20.02 -5.68
C ASN A 180 15.28 -20.13 -7.20
N ASN A 181 15.97 -19.17 -7.82
CA ASN A 181 16.17 -19.08 -9.27
C ASN A 181 14.83 -19.09 -10.05
N LEU A 182 13.86 -18.30 -9.59
CA LEU A 182 12.49 -18.21 -10.11
C LEU A 182 12.14 -16.76 -10.49
N PRO A 183 12.55 -16.28 -11.68
CA PRO A 183 12.36 -14.89 -12.08
C PRO A 183 10.88 -14.46 -12.19
N ALA A 184 9.97 -15.42 -12.38
CA ALA A 184 8.53 -15.15 -12.43
C ALA A 184 7.96 -14.53 -11.14
N LEU A 185 8.63 -14.74 -10.00
CA LEU A 185 8.21 -14.19 -8.71
C LEU A 185 8.35 -12.66 -8.67
N VAL A 186 9.32 -12.08 -9.38
CA VAL A 186 9.53 -10.62 -9.41
C VAL A 186 8.28 -9.90 -9.91
N GLU A 187 7.70 -10.37 -11.01
CA GLU A 187 6.49 -9.76 -11.59
C GLU A 187 5.27 -9.91 -10.67
N ILE A 188 5.21 -10.98 -9.86
CA ILE A 188 4.16 -11.14 -8.85
C ILE A 188 4.35 -10.13 -7.72
N GLY A 189 5.60 -9.91 -7.28
CA GLY A 189 5.96 -8.86 -6.33
C GLY A 189 5.52 -7.48 -6.80
N GLU A 190 5.79 -7.14 -8.06
CA GLU A 190 5.39 -5.86 -8.65
C GLU A 190 3.87 -5.68 -8.62
N LYS A 191 3.12 -6.73 -8.97
CA LYS A 191 1.66 -6.68 -8.95
C LYS A 191 1.08 -6.60 -7.55
N ALA A 192 1.70 -7.24 -6.57
CA ALA A 192 1.28 -7.15 -5.18
C ALA A 192 1.57 -5.74 -4.60
N GLU A 193 2.73 -5.16 -4.92
CA GLU A 193 3.10 -3.80 -4.55
C GLU A 193 2.18 -2.77 -5.19
N GLU A 194 1.92 -2.89 -6.50
CA GLU A 194 0.92 -2.09 -7.21
C GLU A 194 -0.44 -2.23 -6.52
N ALA A 195 -0.91 -3.44 -6.23
CA ALA A 195 -2.16 -3.66 -5.51
C ALA A 195 -2.17 -3.08 -4.08
N GLY A 196 -1.02 -2.61 -3.56
CA GLY A 196 -0.87 -2.09 -2.21
C GLY A 196 -1.13 -3.15 -1.17
N GLN A 197 -0.78 -4.39 -1.49
CA GLN A 197 -0.78 -5.49 -0.55
C GLN A 197 0.52 -5.46 0.26
N VAL A 198 0.53 -6.16 1.39
CA VAL A 198 1.73 -6.54 2.13
C VAL A 198 1.85 -8.05 2.13
N VAL A 199 3.03 -8.56 2.47
CA VAL A 199 3.31 -10.00 2.51
C VAL A 199 3.71 -10.41 3.91
N ASP A 200 3.02 -11.38 4.48
CA ASP A 200 3.49 -12.14 5.63
C ASP A 200 4.19 -13.42 5.12
N VAL A 201 5.34 -13.75 5.72
CA VAL A 201 6.16 -14.92 5.38
C VAL A 201 6.12 -15.89 6.55
N ASP A 202 5.46 -17.03 6.33
CA ASP A 202 5.35 -18.11 7.31
C ASP A 202 6.31 -19.25 6.93
N ARG A 203 7.48 -19.27 7.57
CA ARG A 203 8.54 -20.24 7.30
C ARG A 203 8.18 -21.62 7.82
N SER A 204 7.51 -21.71 8.96
CA SER A 204 7.06 -23.00 9.51
C SER A 204 5.96 -23.64 8.65
N GLY A 205 5.08 -22.81 8.09
CA GLY A 205 3.98 -23.23 7.23
C GLY A 205 4.31 -23.32 5.74
N GLN A 206 5.55 -23.03 5.34
CA GLN A 206 6.03 -23.05 3.95
C GLN A 206 5.11 -22.25 3.00
N ARG A 207 4.75 -21.02 3.38
CA ARG A 207 3.75 -20.22 2.64
C ARG A 207 3.98 -18.71 2.74
N LEU A 208 3.49 -18.01 1.72
CA LEU A 208 3.35 -16.56 1.72
C LEU A 208 1.87 -16.20 1.88
N ILE A 209 1.58 -15.14 2.62
CA ILE A 209 0.23 -14.65 2.83
C ILE A 209 0.20 -13.22 2.34
N ILE A 210 -0.53 -12.98 1.25
CA ILE A 210 -0.65 -11.67 0.64
C ILE A 210 -1.99 -11.10 1.04
N HIS A 211 -2.00 -9.91 1.62
CA HIS A 211 -3.21 -9.26 2.12
C HIS A 211 -3.04 -7.73 2.17
N ASP A 212 -4.06 -6.99 2.60
CA ASP A 212 -4.06 -5.53 2.73
C ASP A 212 -3.38 -4.98 4.00
#